data_AF-A0A967WWV5-F1
#
_entry.id   AF-A0A967WWV5-F1
#
_cell.length_a   1.000
_cell.length_b   1.000
_cell.length_c   1.000
_cell.angle_alpha   90.00
_cell.angle_beta   90.00
_cell.angle_gamma   90.00
#
_symmetry.space_group_name_H-M   'P 1'
#
loop_
_entity.id
_entity.type
_entity.pdbx_description
1 polymer ?
#
loop_
_entity_poly.entity_id
_entity_poly.type
_entity_poly.pdbx_seq_one_letter_code
_entity_poly.pdbx_strand_id
1 'polypeptide(L)' 'MIQTAVQEDVSGSEATMVRPDGSEKGLPKTGVNIYLYQVTPNAAWRNADLPTRSGDGRLVQ' A
#
# COMPACT_ATOMS: atom_id res chain seq x y z
N MET A 1 -2.85 -14.73 -3.40
CA MET A 1 -3.19 -13.43 -4.02
C MET A 1 -4.59 -13.03 -3.56
N ILE A 2 -4.86 -11.76 -3.29
CA ILE A 2 -6.13 -11.33 -2.69
C ILE A 2 -7.36 -11.67 -3.56
N GLN A 3 -7.26 -11.48 -4.88
CA GLN A 3 -8.34 -11.83 -5.82
C GLN A 3 -8.72 -13.33 -5.74
N THR A 4 -7.73 -14.21 -5.56
CA THR A 4 -7.98 -15.65 -5.44
C THR A 4 -8.71 -16.00 -4.15
N ALA A 5 -8.33 -15.39 -3.03
CA ALA A 5 -8.94 -15.65 -1.73
C ALA A 5 -10.43 -15.24 -1.69
N VAL A 6 -10.75 -14.06 -2.24
CA VAL A 6 -12.15 -13.59 -2.23
C VAL A 6 -13.04 -14.46 -3.13
N GLN A 7 -12.52 -14.97 -4.26
CA GLN A 7 -13.27 -15.88 -5.14
C GLN A 7 -13.50 -17.27 -4.55
N GLU A 8 -12.61 -17.74 -3.66
CA GLU A 8 -12.77 -19.00 -2.93
C GLU A 8 -13.97 -18.94 -1.98
N ASP A 9 -14.12 -17.82 -1.27
CA ASP A 9 -15.20 -17.62 -0.30
C ASP A 9 -16.53 -17.24 -0.97
N VAL A 10 -16.49 -16.38 -2.01
CA VAL A 10 -17.67 -15.87 -2.70
C VAL A 10 -17.45 -15.91 -4.21
N SER A 11 -18.17 -16.81 -4.89
CA SER A 11 -18.11 -16.92 -6.36
C SER A 11 -18.53 -15.61 -7.04
N GLY A 12 -17.76 -15.20 -8.05
CA GLY A 12 -18.01 -13.99 -8.82
C GLY A 12 -17.65 -12.68 -8.10
N SER A 13 -16.95 -12.75 -6.97
CA SER A 13 -16.47 -11.57 -6.25
C SER A 13 -15.14 -11.04 -6.83
N GLU A 14 -14.99 -9.72 -6.75
CA GLU A 14 -13.82 -9.02 -7.29
C GLU A 14 -13.12 -8.19 -6.21
N ALA A 15 -11.79 -8.15 -6.28
CA ALA A 15 -10.96 -7.26 -5.48
C ALA A 15 -10.50 -6.08 -6.35
N THR A 16 -10.85 -4.85 -5.96
CA THR A 16 -10.53 -3.63 -6.72
C THR A 16 -9.73 -2.63 -5.88
N MET A 17 -9.16 -1.61 -6.54
CA MET A 17 -8.37 -0.55 -5.91
C MET A 17 -8.79 0.85 -6.41
N VAL A 18 -10.09 1.04 -6.65
CA VAL A 18 -10.64 2.29 -7.19
C VAL A 18 -10.84 3.34 -6.08
N ARG A 19 -10.78 4.61 -6.46
CA ARG A 19 -11.04 5.73 -5.53
C ARG A 19 -12.52 5.73 -5.09
N PRO A 20 -12.84 5.70 -3.78
CA PRO A 20 -14.23 5.61 -3.29
C PRO A 20 -15.12 6.81 -3.63
N ASP A 21 -14.54 8.01 -3.72
CA ASP A 21 -15.22 9.27 -4.05
C ASP A 21 -15.05 9.68 -5.53
N GLY A 22 -14.48 8.80 -6.36
CA GLY A 22 -14.36 9.03 -7.79
C GLY A 22 -15.71 8.99 -8.49
N SER A 23 -15.84 9.74 -9.58
CA SER A 23 -17.03 9.70 -10.46
C SER A 23 -17.26 8.33 -11.12
N GLU A 24 -16.30 7.41 -11.01
CA GLU A 24 -16.41 6.07 -11.54
C GLU A 24 -17.30 5.18 -10.66
N LYS A 25 -18.42 4.73 -11.24
CA LYS A 25 -19.30 3.69 -10.69
C LYS A 25 -18.65 2.29 -10.68
N GLY A 26 -17.32 2.21 -10.74
CA GLY A 26 -16.53 1.00 -10.97
C GLY A 26 -16.38 0.10 -9.75
N LEU A 27 -17.14 0.32 -8.68
CA LEU A 27 -17.19 -0.65 -7.60
C LEU A 27 -17.97 -1.89 -8.08
N PRO A 28 -17.42 -3.10 -7.89
CA PRO A 28 -18.14 -4.33 -8.21
C PRO A 28 -19.43 -4.39 -7.40
N LYS A 29 -20.48 -4.98 -7.97
CA LYS A 29 -21.75 -5.21 -7.25
C LYS A 29 -21.55 -6.08 -6.00
N THR A 30 -20.63 -7.04 -6.06
CA THR A 30 -20.23 -7.91 -4.96
C THR A 30 -18.71 -8.03 -4.98
N GLY A 31 -18.03 -7.54 -3.96
CA GLY A 31 -16.57 -7.54 -3.92
C GLY A 31 -16.00 -6.67 -2.81
N VAL A 32 -14.68 -6.53 -2.80
CA VAL A 32 -13.95 -5.71 -1.84
C VAL A 32 -13.16 -4.64 -2.61
N ASN A 33 -13.39 -3.37 -2.28
CA ASN A 33 -12.57 -2.27 -2.79
C ASN A 33 -11.54 -1.86 -1.72
N ILE A 34 -10.26 -1.95 -2.05
CA ILE A 34 -9.17 -1.64 -1.14
C ILE A 34 -8.57 -0.31 -1.57
N TYR A 35 -8.76 0.71 -0.75
CA TYR A 35 -8.25 2.03 -1.05
C TYR A 35 -7.22 2.49 -0.02
N LEU A 36 -6.10 3.01 -0.52
CA LEU A 36 -5.03 3.55 0.29
C LEU A 36 -5.19 5.07 0.42
N TYR A 37 -5.73 5.51 1.57
CA TYR A 37 -5.99 6.93 1.81
C TYR A 37 -4.72 7.75 2.03
N GLN A 38 -3.76 7.19 2.77
CA GLN A 38 -2.56 7.90 3.17
C GLN A 38 -1.44 6.90 3.43
N VAL A 39 -0.23 7.31 3.09
CA VAL A 39 1.00 6.61 3.47
C VAL A 39 1.82 7.58 4.30
N THR A 40 2.24 7.16 5.49
CA THR A 40 3.21 7.89 6.32
C THR A 40 4.35 6.95 6.72
N PRO A 41 5.59 7.44 6.82
CA PRO A 41 6.68 6.65 7.34
C PRO A 41 6.41 6.22 8.79
N ASN A 42 6.62 4.95 9.10
CA ASN A 42 6.59 4.49 10.49
C ASN A 42 7.89 4.90 11.20
N ALA A 43 7.81 5.89 12.09
CA ALA A 43 8.94 6.40 12.85
C ALA A 43 9.66 5.32 13.68
N ALA A 44 8.92 4.32 14.18
CA ALA A 44 9.46 3.22 14.98
C ALA A 44 10.28 2.22 14.16
N TRP A 45 10.13 2.23 12.83
CA TRP A 45 10.87 1.36 11.90
C TRP A 45 11.93 2.12 11.10
N ARG A 46 12.18 3.39 11.41
CA ARG A 46 13.32 4.07 10.82
C ARG A 46 14.59 3.43 11.38
N ASN A 47 15.39 2.86 10.48
CA ASN A 47 16.78 2.58 10.82
C ASN A 47 17.43 3.92 11.23
N ALA A 48 18.33 3.87 12.21
CA ALA A 48 19.29 4.94 12.35
C ALA A 48 20.19 4.84 11.11
N ASP A 49 19.86 5.59 10.05
CA ASP A 49 20.75 5.71 8.90
C ASP A 49 22.13 6.05 9.45
N LEU A 50 23.14 5.24 9.11
CA LEU A 50 24.51 5.59 9.44
C LEU A 50 24.78 6.93 8.77
N PRO A 51 25.39 7.90 9.47
CA PRO A 51 25.80 9.14 8.82
C PRO A 51 26.57 8.81 7.55
N THR A 52 26.25 9.48 6.45
CA THR A 52 27.00 9.34 5.19
C THR A 52 28.47 9.62 5.50
N ARG A 53 29.29 8.57 5.49
CA ARG A 53 30.73 8.71 5.65
C ARG A 53 31.32 8.96 4.27
N SER A 54 32.20 9.94 4.15
CA SER A 54 33.01 10.14 2.94
C SER A 54 33.98 8.96 2.76
N GLY A 55 34.61 8.84 1.58
CA GLY A 55 35.55 7.75 1.27
C GLY A 55 36.78 7.68 2.20
N ASP A 56 37.04 8.72 2.99
CA ASP A 56 38.04 8.81 4.06
C ASP A 56 37.45 8.63 5.48
N GLY A 57 36.17 8.21 5.59
CA GLY A 57 35.53 7.80 6.83
C GLY A 57 34.98 8.92 7.72
N ARG A 58 35.04 10.19 7.29
CA ARG A 58 34.52 11.35 8.04
C ARG A 58 33.01 11.46 7.92
N LEU A 59 32.36 11.99 8.95
CA LEU A 59 30.92 12.29 8.90
C LEU A 59 30.67 13.43 7.89
N VAL A 60 29.80 13.19 6.92
CA VAL A 60 29.24 14.21 6.02
C VAL A 60 27.82 14.48 6.49
N GLN A 61 27.60 15.68 7.01
CA GLN A 61 26.29 16.19 7.43
C GLN A 61 25.76 17.16 6.38
#